data_AF-A0AAW3EHR4-F1
#
_entry.id   AF-A0AAW3EHR4-F1
#
_cell.length_a   1.000
_cell.length_b   1.000
_cell.length_c   1.000
_cell.angle_alpha   90.00
_cell.angle_beta   90.00
_cell.angle_gamma   90.00
#
_symmetry.space_group_name_H-M   'P 1'
#
loop_
_entity.id
_entity.type
_entity.pdbx_description
1 polymer ?
#
loop_
_entity_poly.entity_id
_entity_poly.type
_entity_poly.pdbx_seq_one_letter_code
_entity_poly.pdbx_strand_id
1 'polypeptide(L)'
;MGNIYQITVEEKGEQQRTLSFEFSLHDDLFKLLEKVDGKMDMTPEQTQAFMVGLKLFGEVMMQQRKHPLFKEFSTPFREFMMNLKKQ
;
A
#
# COMPACT_ATOMS: atom_id res chain seq x y z
N MET A 1 12.53 -12.67 0.43
CA MET A 1 12.21 -12.56 -1.01
C MET A 1 10.96 -11.69 -1.11
N GLY A 2 10.94 -10.70 -2.01
CA GLY A 2 9.74 -9.88 -2.21
C GLY A 2 8.66 -10.67 -2.93
N ASN A 3 7.40 -10.36 -2.65
CA ASN A 3 6.24 -10.88 -3.37
C ASN A 3 5.99 -9.98 -4.57
N ILE A 4 5.92 -10.55 -5.77
CA ILE A 4 5.76 -9.81 -7.02
C ILE A 4 4.28 -9.82 -7.40
N TYR A 5 3.72 -8.64 -7.69
CA TYR A 5 2.33 -8.46 -8.08
C TYR A 5 2.23 -7.72 -9.41
N GLN A 6 1.28 -8.12 -10.25
CA GLN A 6 0.81 -7.30 -11.37
C GLN A 6 -0.30 -6.39 -10.85
N ILE A 7 -0.18 -5.09 -11.08
CA ILE A 7 -1.18 -4.10 -10.68
C ILE A 7 -1.77 -3.49 -11.93
N THR A 8 -3.10 -3.51 -12.02
CA THR A 8 -3.84 -2.94 -13.14
C THR A 8 -4.89 -1.97 -12.61
N VAL A 9 -4.88 -0.76 -13.13
CA VAL A 9 -5.91 0.25 -12.87
C VAL A 9 -6.66 0.49 -14.18
N GLU A 10 -7.97 0.35 -14.12
CA GLU A 10 -8.87 0.54 -15.25
C GLU A 10 -9.83 1.69 -14.95
N GLU A 11 -9.91 2.65 -15.86
CA GLU A 11 -10.89 3.71 -15.79
C GLU A 11 -12.29 3.14 -16.12
N LYS A 12 -13.21 3.25 -15.16
CA LYS A 12 -14.63 2.95 -15.39
C LYS A 12 -15.30 4.22 -15.96
N GLY A 13 -15.16 4.41 -17.27
CA GLY A 13 -15.69 5.55 -18.03
C GLY A 13 -15.57 5.31 -19.54
N GLU A 14 -15.98 6.26 -20.36
CA GLU A 14 -16.03 6.09 -21.83
C GLU A 14 -14.66 5.80 -22.47
N GLN A 15 -13.58 6.38 -21.93
CA GLN A 15 -12.24 6.26 -22.50
C GLN A 15 -11.54 4.92 -22.20
N GLN A 16 -12.05 4.12 -21.25
CA GLN A 16 -11.56 2.78 -20.86
C GLN A 16 -10.02 2.64 -20.81
N ARG A 17 -9.33 3.65 -20.28
CA ARG A 17 -7.86 3.63 -20.19
C ARG A 17 -7.41 2.61 -19.16
N THR A 18 -6.28 1.97 -19.44
CA THR A 18 -5.65 0.99 -18.55
C THR A 18 -4.20 1.38 -18.29
N LEU A 19 -3.80 1.30 -17.02
CA LEU A 19 -2.41 1.34 -16.56
C LEU A 19 -2.08 -0.02 -15.96
N SER A 20 -0.97 -0.64 -16.38
CA SER A 20 -0.53 -1.90 -15.80
C SER A 20 0.98 -1.90 -15.56
N PHE A 21 1.41 -2.37 -14.39
CA PHE A 21 2.82 -2.46 -14.01
C PHE A 21 3.06 -3.61 -13.02
N GLU A 22 4.29 -4.13 -13.04
CA GLU A 22 4.75 -5.09 -12.04
C GLU A 22 5.35 -4.33 -10.84
N PHE A 23 5.06 -4.79 -9.64
CA PHE A 23 5.60 -4.20 -8.41
C PHE A 23 5.87 -5.25 -7.34
N SER A 24 7.04 -5.15 -6.71
CA SER A 24 7.44 -6.07 -5.63
C SER A 24 7.16 -5.43 -4.28
N LEU A 25 6.46 -6.14 -3.39
CA LEU A 25 6.25 -5.76 -2.00
C LEU A 25 6.98 -6.73 -1.07
N HIS A 26 7.56 -6.21 0.01
CA HIS A 26 8.22 -7.04 1.02
C HIS A 26 7.26 -7.92 1.82
N ASP A 27 6.01 -7.47 2.00
CA ASP A 27 4.97 -8.21 2.72
C ASP A 27 4.08 -8.99 1.75
N ASP A 28 3.49 -10.07 2.22
CA ASP A 28 2.43 -10.79 1.50
C ASP A 28 1.12 -10.02 1.66
N LEU A 29 0.70 -9.35 0.58
CA LEU A 29 -0.44 -8.45 0.57
C LEU A 29 -1.75 -9.17 0.91
N PHE A 30 -1.95 -10.40 0.43
CA PHE A 30 -3.17 -11.16 0.67
C PHE A 30 -3.27 -11.60 2.13
N LYS A 31 -2.20 -12.15 2.69
CA LYS A 31 -2.15 -12.49 4.12
C LYS A 31 -2.33 -11.27 5.01
N LEU A 32 -1.81 -10.12 4.59
CA LEU A 32 -1.98 -8.88 5.31
C LEU A 32 -3.44 -8.43 5.31
N LEU A 33 -4.13 -8.49 4.17
CA LEU A 33 -5.55 -8.15 4.04
C LEU A 33 -6.42 -9.08 4.89
N GLU A 34 -6.19 -10.39 4.85
CA GLU A 34 -6.87 -11.36 5.73
C GLU A 34 -6.63 -11.05 7.21
N LYS A 35 -5.41 -10.64 7.57
CA LYS A 35 -5.05 -10.34 8.96
C LYS A 35 -5.77 -9.11 9.49
N VAL A 36 -6.03 -8.10 8.66
CA VAL A 36 -6.64 -6.83 9.07
C VAL A 36 -8.14 -6.77 8.87
N ASP A 37 -8.74 -7.77 8.21
CA ASP A 37 -10.17 -7.86 8.00
C ASP A 37 -10.93 -7.82 9.34
N GLY A 38 -11.91 -6.91 9.43
CA GLY A 38 -12.67 -6.64 10.65
C GLY A 38 -11.89 -6.05 11.85
N LYS A 39 -10.59 -5.74 11.70
CA LYS A 39 -9.78 -5.13 12.78
C LYS A 39 -9.60 -3.62 12.65
N MET A 40 -9.77 -3.12 11.43
CA MET A 40 -9.83 -1.70 11.17
C MET A 40 -11.26 -1.24 11.40
N ASP A 41 -11.46 -0.16 12.15
CA ASP A 41 -12.76 0.50 12.34
C ASP A 41 -13.21 1.22 11.04
N MET A 42 -13.30 0.46 9.96
CA MET A 42 -13.52 0.87 8.57
C MET A 42 -14.32 -0.22 7.84
N THR A 43 -14.96 0.14 6.72
CA THR A 43 -15.61 -0.89 5.89
C THR A 43 -14.57 -1.82 5.23
N PRO A 44 -14.96 -3.02 4.77
CA PRO A 44 -14.05 -3.91 4.05
C PRO A 44 -13.39 -3.25 2.83
N GLU A 45 -14.17 -2.48 2.05
CA GLU A 45 -13.67 -1.77 0.86
C GLU A 45 -12.65 -0.69 1.23
N GLN A 46 -12.93 0.08 2.29
CA GLN A 46 -12.01 1.09 2.79
C GLN A 46 -10.72 0.44 3.30
N THR A 47 -10.83 -0.65 4.06
CA THR A 47 -9.68 -1.40 4.58
C THR A 47 -8.82 -1.92 3.44
N GLN A 48 -9.41 -2.53 2.43
CA GLN A 48 -8.69 -3.06 1.28
C GLN A 48 -7.99 -1.94 0.50
N ALA A 49 -8.71 -0.88 0.14
CA ALA A 49 -8.13 0.24 -0.60
C ALA A 49 -6.99 0.92 0.17
N PHE A 50 -7.19 1.16 1.46
CA PHE A 50 -6.20 1.76 2.35
C PHE A 50 -4.93 0.89 2.44
N MET A 51 -5.07 -0.41 2.70
CA MET A 51 -3.92 -1.30 2.84
C MET A 51 -3.15 -1.44 1.52
N VAL A 52 -3.85 -1.62 0.38
CA VAL A 52 -3.20 -1.68 -0.93
C VAL A 52 -2.41 -0.39 -1.20
N GLY A 53 -3.07 0.77 -1.07
CA GLY A 53 -2.43 2.07 -1.31
C GLY A 53 -1.22 2.32 -0.40
N LEU A 54 -1.38 2.04 0.90
CA LEU A 54 -0.31 2.20 1.90
C LEU A 54 0.91 1.33 1.58
N LYS A 55 0.69 0.08 1.15
CA LYS A 55 1.78 -0.83 0.81
C LYS A 55 2.54 -0.39 -0.43
N LEU A 56 1.84 0.03 -1.48
CA LEU A 56 2.47 0.53 -2.71
C LEU A 56 3.30 1.79 -2.44
N PHE A 57 2.70 2.77 -1.78
CA PHE A 57 3.37 4.01 -1.44
C PHE A 57 4.55 3.79 -0.47
N GLY A 58 4.36 3.00 0.58
CA GLY A 58 5.40 2.73 1.58
C GLY A 58 6.61 2.02 0.97
N GLU A 59 6.41 1.12 0.01
CA GLU A 59 7.49 0.47 -0.71
C GLU A 59 8.29 1.46 -1.57
N VAL A 60 7.62 2.33 -2.33
CA VAL A 60 8.30 3.41 -3.10
C VAL A 60 9.12 4.30 -2.16
N MET A 61 8.57 4.69 -1.01
CA MET A 61 9.30 5.46 -0.01
C MET A 61 10.56 4.74 0.48
N MET A 62 10.49 3.42 0.71
CA MET A 62 11.64 2.63 1.17
C MET A 62 12.73 2.54 0.11
N GLN A 63 12.35 2.31 -1.15
CA GLN A 63 13.28 2.28 -2.29
C GLN A 63 13.93 3.65 -2.51
N GLN A 64 13.18 4.72 -2.28
CA GLN A 64 13.60 6.11 -2.49
C GLN A 64 13.93 6.85 -1.18
N ARG A 65 14.39 6.14 -0.13
CA ARG A 65 14.58 6.71 1.23
C ARG A 65 15.44 7.98 1.33
N LYS A 66 16.29 8.24 0.33
CA LYS A 66 17.15 9.45 0.27
C LYS A 66 16.51 10.62 -0.48
N HIS A 67 15.37 10.40 -1.13
CA HIS A 67 14.67 11.42 -1.90
C HIS A 67 14.17 12.53 -0.97
N PRO A 68 14.36 13.82 -1.30
CA PRO A 68 13.98 14.94 -0.43
C PRO A 68 12.52 14.88 0.07
N LEU A 69 11.58 14.49 -0.80
CA LEU A 69 10.16 14.33 -0.44
C LEU A 69 9.90 13.33 0.70
N PHE A 70 10.73 12.29 0.84
CA PHE A 70 10.52 11.24 1.84
C PHE A 70 11.39 11.40 3.08
N LYS A 71 12.44 12.23 3.01
CA LYS A 71 13.43 12.37 4.09
C LYS A 71 12.76 12.82 5.39
N GLU A 72 12.01 13.92 5.35
CA GLU A 72 11.33 14.48 6.51
C GLU A 72 10.06 13.70 6.88
N PHE A 73 9.43 13.06 5.91
CA PHE A 73 8.21 12.28 6.12
C PHE A 73 8.46 10.87 6.69
N SER A 74 9.69 10.35 6.59
CA SER A 74 10.03 8.98 7.02
C SER A 74 9.77 8.72 8.51
N THR A 75 10.06 9.69 9.38
CA THR A 75 9.85 9.60 10.83
C THR A 75 8.35 9.51 11.19
N PRO A 76 7.49 10.49 10.82
CA PRO A 76 6.07 10.39 11.13
C PRO A 76 5.40 9.20 10.42
N PHE A 77 5.84 8.84 9.20
CA PHE A 77 5.34 7.63 8.53
C PHE A 77 5.65 6.36 9.31
N ARG A 78 6.84 6.25 9.90
CA ARG A 78 7.19 5.11 10.77
C ARG A 78 6.31 5.04 12.01
N GLU A 79 6.05 6.17 12.66
CA GLU A 79 5.17 6.24 13.83
C GLU A 79 3.74 5.82 13.49
N PHE A 80 3.22 6.29 12.36
CA PHE A 80 1.94 5.86 11.81
C PHE A 80 1.89 4.34 11.61
N MET A 81 2.89 3.76 10.95
CA MET A 81 2.97 2.30 10.73
C MET A 81 3.05 1.51 12.04
N MET A 82 3.69 2.05 13.08
CA MET A 82 3.74 1.42 14.39
C MET A 82 2.38 1.42 15.08
N ASN A 83 1.62 2.50 14.97
CA ASN A 83 0.26 2.59 15.52
C ASN A 83 -0.72 1.70 14.74
N LEU A 84 -0.55 1.61 13.43
CA LEU A 84 -1.36 0.73 12.59
C LEU A 84 -1.17 -0.75 12.95
N LYS A 85 0.07 -1.17 13.24
CA LYS A 85 0.37 -2.55 13.65
C LYS A 85 -0.18 -2.94 15.02
N LYS A 86 -0.65 -1.97 15.81
CA LYS A 86 -1.27 -2.19 17.13
C LYS A 86 -2.78 -2.38 17.06
N GLN A 87 -3.41 -2.07 15.92
CA GLN A 87 -4.79 -2.47 15.64
C GLN A 87 -4.81 -3.97 15.33
#